data_AF-R7AHN1-F1
#
_entry.id   AF-R7AHN1-F1
#
_cell.length_a   1.000
_cell.length_b   1.000
_cell.length_c   1.000
_cell.angle_alpha   90.00
_cell.angle_beta   90.00
_cell.angle_gamma   90.00
#
_symmetry.space_group_name_H-M   'P 1'
#
loop_
_entity.id
_entity.type
_entity.pdbx_description
1 polymer ?
#
loop_
_entity_poly.entity_id
_entity_poly.type
_entity_poly.pdbx_seq_one_letter_code
_entity_poly.pdbx_strand_id
1 'polypeptide(L)'
;MKKDRILQVLQIFLKLALVVTTLIYPLFMDLLTALGWTVNAHSYGAKFRILAAVVAVGALLMTAGVILALCKKDIAALVTGSVGFFPLMGAVSIATSIAEAAGWAPQSEAHLGRFAYQIWADRMLPTIAPYCLLVAVALLHYFSYEASAARREKKRQKEEFENRPAPKIVED
;
A
#
# COMPACT_ATOMS: atom_id res chain seq x y z
N MET A 1 10.88 3.27 -30.79
CA MET A 1 11.56 4.50 -30.31
C MET A 1 10.63 5.56 -29.70
N LYS A 2 9.69 6.21 -30.41
CA LYS A 2 8.79 7.22 -29.79
C LYS A 2 7.86 6.63 -28.72
N LYS A 3 7.25 5.46 -28.98
CA LYS A 3 6.32 4.78 -28.06
C LYS A 3 6.99 4.31 -26.77
N ASP A 4 8.20 3.77 -26.86
CA ASP A 4 8.96 3.27 -25.71
C ASP A 4 9.38 4.42 -24.77
N ARG A 5 9.77 5.55 -25.36
CA ARG A 5 10.12 6.76 -24.60
C ARG A 5 8.92 7.35 -23.88
N ILE A 6 7.74 7.37 -24.51
CA ILE A 6 6.49 7.83 -23.87
C ILE A 6 6.13 6.93 -22.68
N LEU A 7 6.26 5.61 -22.84
CA LEU A 7 5.93 4.64 -21.79
C LEU A 7 6.88 4.79 -20.58
N GLN A 8 8.16 5.02 -20.84
CA GLN A 8 9.16 5.29 -19.79
C GLN A 8 8.85 6.57 -19.02
N VAL A 9 8.56 7.66 -19.73
CA VAL A 9 8.21 8.94 -19.10
C VAL A 9 6.94 8.79 -18.26
N LEU A 10 5.91 8.14 -18.80
CA LEU A 10 4.67 7.85 -18.07
C LEU A 10 4.94 7.05 -16.78
N GLN A 11 5.77 6.00 -16.84
CA GLN A 11 6.14 5.21 -15.66
C GLN A 11 6.85 6.05 -14.59
N ILE A 12 7.70 7.00 -14.98
CA ILE A 12 8.35 7.92 -14.04
C ILE A 12 7.30 8.78 -13.34
N PHE A 13 6.37 9.37 -14.10
CA PHE A 13 5.28 10.17 -13.53
C PHE A 13 4.40 9.36 -12.57
N LEU A 14 4.01 8.13 -12.94
CA LEU A 14 3.23 7.26 -12.06
C LEU A 14 3.97 6.94 -10.76
N LYS A 15 5.27 6.65 -10.82
CA LYS A 15 6.08 6.38 -9.62
C LYS A 15 6.19 7.61 -8.73
N LEU A 16 6.41 8.79 -9.32
CA LEU A 16 6.45 10.04 -8.57
C LEU A 16 5.11 10.30 -7.87
N ALA A 17 4.00 10.19 -8.60
CA ALA A 17 2.67 10.34 -8.05
C ALA A 17 2.40 9.32 -6.94
N LEU A 18 2.80 8.06 -7.13
CA LEU A 18 2.67 7.01 -6.13
C LEU A 18 3.42 7.36 -4.84
N VAL A 19 4.69 7.78 -4.94
CA VAL A 19 5.50 8.14 -3.77
C VAL A 19 4.89 9.34 -3.03
N VAL A 20 4.53 10.40 -3.76
CA VAL A 20 3.95 11.60 -3.17
C VAL A 20 2.62 11.30 -2.46
N THR A 21 1.71 10.57 -3.13
CA THR A 21 0.42 10.21 -2.55
C THR A 21 0.56 9.26 -1.36
N THR A 22 1.55 8.37 -1.37
CA THR A 22 1.84 7.47 -0.23
C THR A 22 2.36 8.24 0.99
N LEU A 23 3.21 9.25 0.77
CA LEU A 23 3.71 10.11 1.85
C LEU A 23 2.57 10.92 2.49
N ILE A 24 1.68 11.47 1.67
CA ILE A 24 0.59 12.33 2.15
C ILE A 24 -0.48 11.49 2.85
N TYR A 25 -0.98 10.43 2.22
CA TYR A 25 -2.18 9.74 2.71
C TYR A 25 -1.84 8.63 3.73
N PRO A 26 -1.25 7.47 3.35
CA PRO A 26 -0.80 6.46 4.30
C PRO A 26 0.09 7.00 5.43
N LEU A 27 1.18 7.71 5.11
CA LEU A 27 2.17 8.05 6.13
C LEU A 27 1.77 9.25 6.99
N PHE A 28 1.14 10.28 6.42
CA PHE A 28 0.77 11.46 7.19
C PHE A 28 -0.67 11.39 7.68
N MET A 29 -1.65 11.33 6.77
CA MET A 29 -3.06 11.37 7.15
C MET A 29 -3.49 10.16 8.00
N ASP A 30 -3.18 8.94 7.58
CA ASP A 30 -3.64 7.73 8.26
C ASP A 30 -2.92 7.54 9.60
N LEU A 31 -1.59 7.71 9.65
CA LEU A 31 -0.84 7.59 10.90
C LEU A 31 -1.19 8.68 11.91
N LEU A 32 -1.36 9.93 11.50
CA LEU A 32 -1.77 10.99 12.43
C LEU A 32 -3.20 10.79 12.93
N THR A 33 -4.09 10.28 12.08
CA THR A 33 -5.46 9.94 12.50
C THR A 33 -5.46 8.78 13.49
N ALA A 34 -4.68 7.71 13.23
CA ALA A 34 -4.49 6.60 14.15
C ALA A 34 -3.87 7.05 15.49
N LEU A 35 -2.88 7.94 15.45
CA LEU A 35 -2.31 8.54 16.66
C LEU A 35 -3.38 9.32 17.44
N GLY A 36 -4.18 10.13 16.74
CA GLY A 36 -5.30 10.87 17.34
C GLY A 36 -6.32 9.94 18.01
N TRP A 37 -6.66 8.82 17.40
CA TRP A 37 -7.53 7.80 18.01
C TRP A 37 -6.89 7.13 19.24
N THR A 38 -5.58 6.90 19.20
CA THR A 38 -4.84 6.26 20.30
C THR A 38 -4.75 7.17 21.52
N VAL A 39 -4.36 8.43 21.32
CA VAL A 39 -4.22 9.43 22.40
C VAL A 39 -5.57 9.72 23.05
N ASN A 40 -6.63 9.77 22.26
CA ASN A 40 -7.99 10.05 22.75
C ASN A 40 -8.81 8.78 23.02
N ALA A 41 -8.16 7.63 23.16
CA ALA A 41 -8.84 6.35 23.35
C ALA A 41 -9.68 6.28 24.63
N HIS A 42 -9.37 7.09 25.64
CA HIS A 42 -10.21 7.22 26.83
C HIS A 42 -11.61 7.74 26.48
N SER A 43 -11.71 8.62 25.48
CA SER A 43 -12.97 9.24 25.05
C SER A 43 -13.75 8.38 24.06
N TYR A 44 -13.04 7.67 23.16
CA TYR A 44 -13.67 6.86 22.10
C TYR A 44 -13.86 5.37 22.47
N GLY A 45 -13.23 4.93 23.56
CA GLY A 45 -13.28 3.56 24.06
C GLY A 45 -12.18 2.65 23.52
N ALA A 46 -11.99 1.50 24.18
CA ALA A 46 -10.89 0.57 23.90
C ALA A 46 -10.88 0.03 22.45
N LYS A 47 -12.05 -0.07 21.80
CA LYS A 47 -12.16 -0.48 20.39
C LYS A 47 -11.35 0.43 19.45
N PHE A 48 -11.30 1.73 19.72
CA PHE A 48 -10.55 2.67 18.89
C PHE A 48 -9.03 2.50 18.99
N ARG A 49 -8.50 1.93 20.08
CA ARG A 49 -7.08 1.54 20.14
C ARG A 49 -6.75 0.43 19.15
N ILE A 50 -7.64 -0.55 19.04
CA ILE A 50 -7.48 -1.67 18.11
C ILE A 50 -7.60 -1.16 16.68
N LEU A 51 -8.63 -0.35 16.37
CA LEU A 51 -8.79 0.24 15.04
C LEU A 51 -7.59 1.12 14.67
N ALA A 52 -7.07 1.92 15.60
CA ALA A 52 -5.87 2.72 15.39
C ALA A 52 -4.64 1.86 15.08
N ALA A 53 -4.43 0.77 15.81
CA ALA A 53 -3.33 -0.16 15.54
C ALA A 53 -3.46 -0.81 14.16
N VAL A 54 -4.66 -1.24 13.77
CA VAL A 54 -4.93 -1.79 12.43
C VAL A 54 -4.63 -0.78 11.34
N VAL A 55 -5.08 0.47 11.50
CA VAL A 55 -4.78 1.56 10.56
C VAL A 55 -3.28 1.81 10.48
N ALA A 56 -2.60 1.92 11.61
CA ALA A 56 -1.16 2.20 11.64
C ALA A 56 -0.34 1.11 10.97
N VAL A 57 -0.61 -0.16 11.30
CA VAL A 57 0.04 -1.31 10.67
C VAL A 57 -0.29 -1.37 9.18
N GLY A 58 -1.55 -1.13 8.81
CA GLY A 58 -1.99 -1.10 7.42
C GLY A 58 -1.26 -0.05 6.59
N ALA A 59 -1.08 1.15 7.14
CA ALA A 59 -0.38 2.26 6.47
C ALA A 59 1.11 1.96 6.29
N LEU A 60 1.75 1.35 7.30
CA LEU A 60 3.14 0.91 7.21
C LEU A 60 3.32 -0.21 6.18
N LEU A 61 2.39 -1.18 6.14
CA LEU A 61 2.41 -2.24 5.13
C LEU A 61 2.16 -1.70 3.72
N MET A 62 1.27 -0.72 3.54
CA MET A 62 1.10 -0.03 2.26
C MET A 62 2.40 0.64 1.82
N THR A 63 3.07 1.34 2.74
CA THR A 63 4.36 1.98 2.47
C THR A 63 5.42 0.95 2.09
N ALA A 64 5.49 -0.17 2.81
CA ALA A 64 6.38 -1.28 2.47
C ALA A 64 6.07 -1.86 1.09
N GLY A 65 4.78 -2.02 0.73
CA GLY A 65 4.34 -2.43 -0.60
C GLY A 65 4.85 -1.49 -1.70
N VAL A 66 4.79 -0.18 -1.48
CA VAL A 66 5.33 0.83 -2.41
C VAL A 66 6.85 0.69 -2.55
N ILE A 67 7.59 0.56 -1.45
CA ILE A 67 9.03 0.32 -1.49
C ILE A 67 9.36 -0.94 -2.30
N LEU A 68 8.62 -2.03 -2.09
CA LEU A 68 8.77 -3.27 -2.85
C LEU A 68 8.50 -3.08 -4.36
N ALA A 69 7.48 -2.29 -4.73
CA ALA A 69 7.19 -1.99 -6.13
C ALA A 69 8.30 -1.16 -6.78
N LEU A 70 8.90 -0.21 -6.05
CA LEU A 70 10.06 0.56 -6.52
C LEU A 70 11.30 -0.33 -6.70
N CYS A 71 11.47 -1.32 -5.81
CA CYS A 71 12.48 -2.37 -5.91
C CYS A 71 12.16 -3.46 -6.96
N LYS A 72 11.14 -3.29 -7.80
CA LYS A 72 10.70 -4.25 -8.84
C LYS A 72 10.31 -5.64 -8.30
N LYS A 73 9.87 -5.72 -7.04
CA LYS A 73 9.34 -6.95 -6.42
C LYS A 73 7.82 -6.97 -6.52
N ASP A 74 7.29 -6.97 -7.75
CA ASP A 74 5.90 -6.62 -8.04
C ASP A 74 4.85 -7.48 -7.33
N ILE A 75 5.01 -8.82 -7.33
CA ILE A 75 4.05 -9.72 -6.64
C ILE A 75 4.07 -9.48 -5.13
N ALA A 76 5.26 -9.38 -4.53
CA ALA A 76 5.40 -9.11 -3.10
C ALA A 76 4.80 -7.73 -2.75
N ALA A 77 5.02 -6.72 -3.60
CA ALA A 77 4.45 -5.40 -3.45
C ALA A 77 2.91 -5.42 -3.44
N LEU A 78 2.30 -6.14 -4.39
CA LEU A 78 0.85 -6.30 -4.48
C LEU A 78 0.28 -7.01 -3.25
N VAL A 79 0.91 -8.10 -2.82
CA VAL A 79 0.46 -8.86 -1.64
C VAL A 79 0.59 -7.99 -0.39
N THR A 80 1.77 -7.45 -0.11
CA THR A 80 2.02 -6.63 1.08
C THR A 80 1.14 -5.37 1.10
N GLY A 81 1.01 -4.68 -0.05
CA GLY A 81 0.16 -3.50 -0.18
C GLY A 81 -1.32 -3.82 0.04
N SER A 82 -1.81 -4.95 -0.48
CA SER A 82 -3.22 -5.36 -0.29
C SER A 82 -3.51 -5.78 1.14
N VAL A 83 -2.59 -6.53 1.77
CA VAL A 83 -2.69 -6.91 3.19
C VAL A 83 -2.67 -5.67 4.10
N GLY A 84 -2.00 -4.58 3.70
CA GLY A 84 -2.08 -3.30 4.39
C GLY A 84 -3.39 -2.55 4.13
N PHE A 85 -3.79 -2.43 2.87
CA PHE A 85 -4.89 -1.59 2.42
C PHE A 85 -6.28 -2.05 2.91
N PHE A 86 -6.62 -3.33 2.71
CA PHE A 86 -7.99 -3.79 3.00
C PHE A 86 -8.35 -3.73 4.50
N PRO A 87 -7.49 -4.17 5.43
CA PRO A 87 -7.75 -4.02 6.86
C PRO A 87 -7.83 -2.55 7.29
N LEU A 88 -6.98 -1.68 6.73
CA LEU A 88 -7.03 -0.24 6.99
C LEU A 88 -8.38 0.35 6.57
N MET A 89 -8.82 0.10 5.33
CA MET A 89 -10.13 0.56 4.85
C MET A 89 -11.29 -0.01 5.66
N GLY A 90 -11.20 -1.28 6.05
CA GLY A 90 -12.17 -1.90 6.95
C GLY A 90 -12.26 -1.19 8.31
N ALA A 91 -11.11 -0.84 8.90
CA ALA A 91 -11.07 -0.11 10.16
C ALA A 91 -11.64 1.31 10.02
N VAL A 92 -11.38 2.00 8.92
CA VAL A 92 -11.96 3.32 8.60
C VAL A 92 -13.47 3.24 8.46
N SER A 93 -13.98 2.24 7.73
CA SER A 93 -15.42 2.02 7.58
C SER A 93 -16.09 1.79 8.94
N ILE A 94 -15.52 0.93 9.79
CA ILE A 94 -16.06 0.68 11.13
C ILE A 94 -16.03 1.95 11.99
N ALA A 95 -14.91 2.67 12.00
CA ALA A 95 -14.76 3.88 12.82
C ALA A 95 -15.75 4.98 12.40
N THR A 96 -15.89 5.21 11.08
CA THR A 96 -16.81 6.20 10.54
C THR A 96 -18.27 5.85 10.84
N SER A 97 -18.67 4.58 10.68
CA SER A 97 -20.02 4.15 11.05
C SER A 97 -20.32 4.29 12.55
N ILE A 98 -19.35 4.01 13.42
CA ILE A 98 -19.53 4.22 14.87
C ILE A 98 -19.71 5.71 15.18
N ALA A 99 -18.87 6.58 14.59
CA ALA A 99 -18.95 8.02 14.82
C ALA A 99 -20.22 8.65 14.25
N GLU A 100 -20.70 8.15 13.11
CA GLU A 100 -21.97 8.55 12.51
C GLU A 100 -23.15 8.16 13.40
N ALA A 101 -23.21 6.90 13.85
CA ALA A 101 -24.27 6.42 14.74
C ALA A 101 -24.31 7.16 16.08
N ALA A 102 -23.15 7.58 16.58
CA ALA A 102 -23.04 8.33 17.84
C ALA A 102 -23.18 9.85 17.68
N GLY A 103 -23.29 10.36 16.45
CA GLY A 103 -23.43 11.80 16.17
C GLY A 103 -22.26 12.65 16.67
N TRP A 104 -21.04 12.11 16.67
CA TRP A 104 -19.90 12.79 17.29
C TRP A 104 -19.52 14.09 16.55
N ALA A 105 -19.59 15.19 17.28
CA ALA A 105 -19.09 16.48 16.86
C ALA A 105 -17.58 16.62 17.18
N PRO A 106 -16.79 17.26 16.31
CA PRO A 106 -15.39 17.53 16.55
C PRO A 106 -15.20 18.52 17.70
N GLN A 107 -14.14 18.32 18.47
CA GLN A 107 -13.82 19.14 19.64
C GLN A 107 -13.06 20.44 19.32
N SER A 108 -12.57 20.62 18.08
CA SER A 108 -11.79 21.80 17.70
C SER A 108 -12.60 22.79 16.86
N GLU A 109 -12.37 24.08 17.09
CA GLU A 109 -13.01 25.17 16.33
C GLU A 109 -12.68 25.11 14.83
N ALA A 110 -11.49 24.58 14.46
CA ALA A 110 -11.08 24.39 13.08
C ALA A 110 -11.98 23.42 12.28
N HIS A 111 -12.87 22.71 12.95
CA HIS A 111 -13.78 21.74 12.37
C HIS A 111 -15.26 21.99 12.72
N LEU A 112 -15.58 23.22 13.17
CA LEU A 112 -16.94 23.67 13.42
C LEU A 112 -17.85 23.37 12.21
N GLY A 113 -19.00 22.75 12.48
CA GLY A 113 -20.01 22.39 11.47
C GLY A 113 -19.78 21.07 10.73
N ARG A 114 -18.71 20.33 11.03
CA ARG A 114 -18.48 18.98 10.48
C ARG A 114 -18.69 17.92 11.54
N PHE A 115 -18.92 16.67 11.13
CA PHE A 115 -18.96 15.53 12.05
C PHE A 115 -17.63 14.77 12.03
N ALA A 116 -17.33 14.04 13.12
CA ALA A 116 -16.08 13.27 13.24
C ALA A 116 -15.90 12.25 12.10
N TYR A 117 -16.98 11.56 11.70
CA TYR A 117 -16.94 10.60 10.60
C TYR A 117 -16.51 11.23 9.27
N GLN A 118 -16.96 12.46 8.98
CA GLN A 118 -16.60 13.18 7.75
C GLN A 118 -15.12 13.54 7.74
N ILE A 119 -14.59 13.98 8.88
CA ILE A 119 -13.17 14.35 9.00
C ILE A 119 -12.28 13.12 8.79
N TRP A 120 -12.65 11.98 9.36
CA TRP A 120 -11.87 10.75 9.18
C TRP A 120 -11.99 10.23 7.74
N ALA A 121 -13.19 10.24 7.16
CA ALA A 121 -13.40 9.86 5.77
C ALA A 121 -12.57 10.73 4.81
N ASP A 122 -12.61 12.05 4.96
CA ASP A 122 -11.84 12.98 4.11
C ASP A 122 -10.33 12.79 4.22
N ARG A 123 -9.83 12.43 5.41
CA ARG A 123 -8.40 12.22 5.62
C ARG A 123 -7.93 10.88 5.06
N MET A 124 -8.74 9.83 5.22
CA MET A 124 -8.29 8.45 5.05
C MET A 124 -8.81 7.78 3.76
N LEU A 125 -9.98 8.14 3.23
CA LEU A 125 -10.46 7.59 1.95
C LEU A 125 -9.54 7.91 0.76
N PRO A 126 -8.87 9.08 0.69
CA PRO A 126 -7.91 9.32 -0.38
C PRO A 126 -6.75 8.31 -0.44
N THR A 127 -6.52 7.49 0.60
CA THR A 127 -5.57 6.35 0.57
C THR A 127 -5.90 5.29 -0.49
N ILE A 128 -7.12 5.29 -1.04
CA ILE A 128 -7.47 4.50 -2.22
C ILE A 128 -6.57 4.87 -3.43
N ALA A 129 -6.25 6.15 -3.61
CA ALA A 129 -5.44 6.62 -4.73
C ALA A 129 -4.01 6.01 -4.76
N PRO A 130 -3.20 6.07 -3.68
CA PRO A 130 -1.90 5.40 -3.68
C PRO A 130 -2.01 3.88 -3.83
N TYR A 131 -3.08 3.24 -3.35
CA TYR A 131 -3.28 1.80 -3.60
C TYR A 131 -3.52 1.50 -5.09
N CYS A 132 -4.42 2.24 -5.76
CA CYS A 132 -4.66 2.09 -7.19
C CYS A 132 -3.39 2.34 -8.01
N LEU A 133 -2.60 3.35 -7.65
CA LEU A 133 -1.31 3.64 -8.29
C LEU A 133 -0.29 2.52 -8.04
N LEU A 134 -0.25 1.94 -6.84
CA LEU A 134 0.61 0.80 -6.53
C LEU A 134 0.27 -0.38 -7.45
N VAL A 135 -1.02 -0.71 -7.57
CA VAL A 135 -1.49 -1.78 -8.44
C VAL A 135 -1.11 -1.50 -9.89
N ALA A 136 -1.38 -0.29 -10.39
CA ALA A 136 -1.04 0.09 -11.75
C ALA A 136 0.47 -0.03 -12.04
N VAL A 137 1.32 0.50 -11.15
CA VAL A 137 2.78 0.43 -11.30
C VAL A 137 3.28 -1.01 -11.26
N ALA A 138 2.82 -1.81 -10.30
CA ALA A 138 3.22 -3.21 -10.17
C ALA A 138 2.80 -4.04 -11.39
N LEU A 139 1.59 -3.85 -11.92
CA LEU A 139 1.14 -4.55 -13.13
C LEU A 139 1.92 -4.10 -14.37
N LEU A 140 2.18 -2.80 -14.53
CA LEU A 140 2.97 -2.27 -15.65
C LEU A 140 4.40 -2.81 -15.65
N HIS A 141 5.04 -2.92 -14.48
CA HIS A 141 6.34 -3.57 -14.35
C HIS A 141 6.25 -5.05 -14.65
N TYR A 142 5.27 -5.73 -14.05
CA TYR A 142 5.13 -7.18 -14.15
C TYR A 142 4.91 -7.63 -15.60
N PHE A 143 4.09 -6.91 -16.37
CA PHE A 143 3.82 -7.21 -17.77
C PHE A 143 4.82 -6.60 -18.76
N SER A 144 5.82 -5.86 -18.29
CA SER A 144 6.86 -5.32 -19.18
C SER A 144 7.65 -6.44 -19.87
N TYR A 145 8.11 -6.17 -21.10
CA TYR A 145 8.86 -7.13 -21.91
C TYR A 145 10.16 -7.58 -21.22
N GLU A 146 10.86 -6.66 -20.57
CA GLU A 146 12.09 -6.94 -19.82
C GLU A 146 11.84 -7.89 -18.64
N ALA A 147 10.76 -7.68 -17.88
CA ALA A 147 10.39 -8.58 -16.79
C ALA A 147 9.99 -9.98 -17.30
N SER A 148 9.34 -10.05 -18.46
CA SER A 148 9.00 -11.31 -19.12
C SER A 148 10.23 -12.06 -19.63
N ALA A 149 11.21 -11.35 -20.19
CA ALA A 149 12.48 -11.92 -20.60
C ALA A 149 13.28 -12.47 -19.41
N ALA A 150 13.40 -11.69 -18.32
CA ALA A 150 14.10 -12.11 -17.10
C ALA A 150 13.48 -13.37 -16.45
N ARG A 151 12.15 -13.53 -16.52
CA ARG A 151 11.47 -14.75 -16.05
C ARG A 151 11.80 -15.97 -16.90
N ARG A 152 11.84 -15.81 -18.24
CA ARG A 152 12.23 -16.89 -19.16
C ARG A 152 13.65 -17.33 -18.91
N GLU A 153 14.56 -16.39 -18.67
CA GLU A 153 15.96 -16.68 -18.41
C GLU A 153 16.18 -17.37 -17.05
N LYS A 154 15.50 -16.93 -15.99
CA LYS A 154 15.52 -17.66 -14.70
C LYS A 154 14.97 -19.08 -14.81
N LYS A 155 13.91 -19.27 -15.61
CA LYS A 155 13.35 -20.61 -15.84
C LYS A 155 14.36 -21.49 -16.57
N ARG A 156 15.00 -20.96 -17.62
CA ARG A 156 16.06 -21.64 -18.36
C ARG A 156 17.26 -21.99 -17.45
N GLN A 157 17.72 -21.08 -16.61
CA GLN A 157 18.81 -21.34 -15.65
C GLN A 157 18.44 -22.42 -14.62
N LYS A 158 17.17 -22.45 -14.19
CA LYS A 158 16.67 -23.48 -13.27
C LYS A 158 16.61 -24.85 -13.95
N GLU A 159 16.12 -24.91 -15.19
CA GLU A 159 16.12 -26.12 -16.02
C GLU A 159 17.56 -26.58 -16.32
N GLU A 160 18.49 -25.66 -16.60
CA GLU A 160 19.92 -25.95 -16.77
C GLU A 160 20.61 -26.36 -15.46
N PHE A 161 20.06 -26.02 -14.28
CA PHE A 161 20.53 -26.50 -12.98
C PHE A 161 20.00 -27.89 -12.64
N GLU A 162 18.72 -28.14 -12.91
CA GLU A 162 18.07 -29.44 -12.68
C GLU A 162 18.59 -30.50 -13.66
N ASN A 163 18.94 -30.13 -14.90
CA ASN A 163 19.48 -31.03 -15.91
C ASN A 163 21.01 -31.15 -15.88
N ARG A 164 21.70 -30.66 -14.85
CA ARG A 164 23.16 -30.83 -14.76
C ARG A 164 23.46 -32.32 -14.59
N PRO A 165 24.38 -32.89 -15.40
CA PRO A 165 24.77 -34.27 -15.23
C PRO A 165 25.30 -34.45 -13.80
N ALA A 166 24.86 -35.53 -13.14
CA ALA A 166 25.29 -35.82 -11.78
C ALA A 166 26.82 -35.88 -11.71
N PRO A 167 27.44 -35.36 -10.64
CA PRO A 167 28.88 -35.43 -10.47
C PRO A 167 29.33 -36.89 -10.58
N LYS A 168 30.38 -37.15 -11.37
CA LYS A 168 30.91 -38.50 -11.55
C LYS A 168 31.38 -39.02 -10.19
N ILE A 169 30.85 -40.17 -9.79
CA ILE A 169 31.12 -40.81 -8.49
C ILE A 169 32.47 -41.55 -8.50
N VAL A 170 33.06 -41.76 -9.68
CA VAL A 170 34.34 -42.45 -9.83
C VAL A 170 35.24 -41.59 -10.73
N GLU A 171 36.38 -41.17 -10.18
CA GLU A 171 37.53 -40.70 -10.94
C GLU A 171 38.32 -41.95 -11.36
N ASP A 172 38.64 -42.06 -12.66
CA ASP A 172 39.44 -43.17 -13.22
C ASP A 172 40.85 -43.25 -12.60
#